data_AF-A0A543L873-F1
#
_entry.id   AF-A0A543L873-F1
#
_cell.length_a   1.000
_cell.length_b   1.000
_cell.length_c   1.000
_cell.angle_alpha   90.00
_cell.angle_beta   90.00
_cell.angle_gamma   90.00
#
_symmetry.space_group_name_H-M   'P 1'
#
loop_
_entity.id
_entity.type
_entity.pdbx_description
1 polymer ?
#
loop_
_entity_poly.entity_id
_entity_poly.type
_entity_poly.pdbx_seq_one_letter_code
_entity_poly.pdbx_strand_id
1 'polypeptide(L)'
;MATKILLGPVLSFRGVSQGKWKVSALIGIDEGDKAPKVIVDGKAAPKSKVLLKHGGRQYLRYDLTTDQGNQERKVEYTIGGVDEVWHFTVPGQNYAPRMAYVSCNGFSDPSSIRKLIKGENAVWADLLCNHDKQVRPAGYMLDKEQLWHESRTHDKNLQRFHLLLMGGDQIYFDSIWEDVKELKGWIGLSREQQLVFPVDPELEARIEDYYLNLYADRWLPKERGTWGGETKPLDAAQAMARTPTVMMWDDHDIFDGWGSYSCEMQHSPLFQRLFHHARRAFWVFQMQHAADSLPDLVPRDDVQVRANDPLFKKIAWTEALKRDALALPLLDLQPGFSFAHAIGPVQLLVADLRTERSHEQVLGPDTWTAMKAWLKQIPENGRKHPGEGCQHLLFMSSVPVVHPKLSLAEAFLDNFGSDHVLDSSADDLKDHWTHDDHEGERLRLLETLFATAKAKQLRVAIVSGDVHVAAHGVAYRKDVSPQDNWAQIQQFTSTAVVHPSLVSVAERLFFHVLDNVGRITQNLDVNTSAEMLIFPQSNRRVLAARNWLALELDIGGANAAGSKLWATWRCETKDGVSNHLMAVEPSVVPSNGVAGKAVP
;
A
#
# COMPACT_ATOMS: atom_id res chain seq x y z
N MET A 1 35.25 13.48 -5.22
CA MET A 1 34.02 14.24 -5.52
C MET A 1 32.98 13.86 -4.48
N ALA A 2 31.99 14.73 -4.21
CA ALA A 2 30.90 14.38 -3.30
C ALA A 2 30.04 13.28 -3.95
N THR A 3 29.66 12.26 -3.20
CA THR A 3 28.86 11.14 -3.70
C THR A 3 27.50 11.66 -4.16
N LYS A 4 27.16 11.46 -5.44
CA LYS A 4 25.87 11.88 -5.99
C LYS A 4 24.81 10.83 -5.63
N ILE A 5 23.68 11.27 -5.07
CA ILE A 5 22.52 10.39 -4.89
C ILE A 5 21.80 10.23 -6.23
N LEU A 6 21.59 8.98 -6.63
CA LEU A 6 20.87 8.59 -7.85
C LEU A 6 19.47 8.04 -7.55
N LEU A 7 19.21 7.61 -6.31
CA LEU A 7 17.89 7.19 -5.82
C LEU A 7 17.80 7.43 -4.32
N GLY A 8 16.63 7.88 -3.86
CA GLY A 8 16.33 8.06 -2.44
C GLY A 8 16.88 9.36 -1.82
N PRO A 9 16.95 9.46 -0.49
CA PRO A 9 16.69 8.39 0.48
C PRO A 9 15.23 7.94 0.48
N VAL A 10 14.99 6.62 0.46
CA VAL A 10 13.66 6.03 0.66
C VAL A 10 13.65 5.36 2.02
N LEU A 11 12.89 5.92 2.97
CA LEU A 11 12.76 5.38 4.31
C LEU A 11 11.78 4.19 4.31
N SER A 12 12.12 3.10 4.98
CA SER A 12 11.24 1.93 5.16
C SER A 12 11.13 1.56 6.63
N PHE A 13 9.91 1.39 7.12
CA PHE A 13 9.64 0.95 8.48
C PHE A 13 9.86 -0.56 8.62
N ARG A 14 10.61 -0.96 9.65
CA ARG A 14 11.06 -2.36 9.86
C ARG A 14 10.47 -3.00 11.12
N GLY A 15 9.46 -2.38 11.71
CA GLY A 15 8.83 -2.84 12.93
C GLY A 15 9.39 -2.20 14.21
N VAL A 16 8.82 -2.65 15.33
CA VAL A 16 9.22 -2.25 16.67
C VAL A 16 9.73 -3.47 17.42
N SER A 17 10.85 -3.33 18.12
CA SER A 17 11.33 -4.38 19.03
C SER A 17 12.15 -3.79 20.16
N GLN A 18 11.92 -4.21 21.40
CA GLN A 18 12.71 -3.80 22.57
C GLN A 18 12.79 -2.28 22.74
N GLY A 19 11.68 -1.56 22.52
CA GLY A 19 11.62 -0.11 22.62
C GLY A 19 12.35 0.64 21.49
N LYS A 20 12.76 -0.05 20.42
CA LYS A 20 13.39 0.56 19.26
C LYS A 20 12.43 0.65 18.08
N TRP A 21 12.41 1.83 17.47
CA TRP A 21 11.72 2.08 16.20
C TRP A 21 12.70 1.81 15.07
N LYS A 22 12.51 0.70 14.36
CA LYS A 22 13.45 0.29 13.31
C LYS A 22 13.07 0.92 11.98
N VAL A 23 14.02 1.61 11.37
CA VAL A 23 13.88 2.26 10.06
C VAL A 23 15.12 1.98 9.27
N SER A 24 14.97 1.73 7.96
CA SER A 24 16.10 1.76 7.03
C SER A 24 15.96 2.87 6.02
N ALA A 25 17.07 3.28 5.41
CA ALA A 25 17.07 4.16 4.25
C ALA A 25 17.76 3.47 3.07
N LEU A 26 17.07 3.40 1.92
CA LEU A 26 17.64 3.00 0.64
C LEU A 26 18.21 4.21 -0.08
N ILE A 27 19.47 4.11 -0.50
CA ILE A 27 20.20 5.14 -1.24
C ILE A 27 20.90 4.49 -2.42
N GLY A 28 20.60 4.94 -3.64
CA GLY A 28 21.33 4.57 -4.85
C GLY A 28 22.46 5.57 -5.14
N ILE A 29 23.63 5.06 -5.51
CA ILE A 29 24.81 5.87 -5.90
C ILE A 29 25.51 5.20 -7.09
N ASP A 30 26.44 5.91 -7.74
CA ASP A 30 27.34 5.30 -8.72
C ASP A 30 28.21 4.20 -8.06
N GLU A 31 28.45 3.10 -8.76
CA GLU A 31 29.19 1.96 -8.21
C GLU A 31 30.65 2.31 -7.88
N GLY A 32 31.25 3.24 -8.63
CA GLY A 32 32.60 3.76 -8.38
C GLY A 32 32.70 4.69 -7.16
N ASP A 33 31.58 5.20 -6.66
CA ASP A 33 31.56 6.14 -5.55
C ASP A 33 31.71 5.43 -4.20
N LYS A 34 32.28 6.15 -3.23
CA LYS A 34 32.30 5.69 -1.83
C LYS A 34 30.91 5.85 -1.22
N ALA A 35 30.47 4.83 -0.50
CA ALA A 35 29.25 4.87 0.29
C ALA A 35 29.24 6.12 1.20
N PRO A 36 28.22 6.99 1.12
CA PRO A 36 28.19 8.20 1.92
C PRO A 36 28.07 7.88 3.41
N LYS A 37 28.62 8.75 4.26
CA LYS A 37 28.43 8.66 5.71
C LYS A 37 27.03 9.13 6.06
N VAL A 38 26.25 8.31 6.75
CA VAL A 38 24.94 8.70 7.28
C VAL A 38 25.06 8.95 8.78
N ILE A 39 24.50 10.07 9.23
CA ILE A 39 24.40 10.44 10.65
C ILE A 39 22.93 10.43 11.04
N VAL A 40 22.58 9.81 12.17
CA VAL A 40 21.24 9.75 12.73
C VAL A 40 21.34 10.16 14.20
N ASP A 41 20.57 11.18 14.62
CA ASP A 41 20.63 11.75 15.96
C ASP A 41 22.07 12.06 16.42
N GLY A 42 22.88 12.65 15.53
CA GLY A 42 24.28 13.00 15.79
C GLY A 42 25.26 11.81 15.83
N LYS A 43 24.79 10.56 15.66
CA LYS A 43 25.62 9.35 15.66
C LYS A 43 25.78 8.80 14.25
N ALA A 44 26.96 8.27 13.94
CA ALA A 44 27.15 7.58 12.66
C ALA A 44 26.28 6.32 12.60
N ALA A 45 25.51 6.17 11.52
CA ALA A 45 24.80 4.94 11.24
C ALA A 45 25.79 3.77 11.10
N PRO A 46 25.37 2.53 11.40
CA PRO A 46 26.14 1.34 11.07
C PRO A 46 26.54 1.30 9.58
N LYS A 47 27.55 0.48 9.26
CA LYS A 47 27.98 0.27 7.88
C LYS A 47 26.78 -0.16 7.03
N SER A 48 26.59 0.48 5.88
CA SER A 48 25.52 0.13 4.96
C SER A 48 25.69 -1.30 4.40
N LYS A 49 24.55 -1.92 4.10
CA LYS A 49 24.46 -3.19 3.38
C LYS A 49 24.22 -2.89 1.90
N VAL A 50 25.00 -3.51 1.02
CA VAL A 50 24.72 -3.46 -0.43
C VAL A 50 23.54 -4.39 -0.69
N LEU A 51 22.46 -3.85 -1.26
CA LEU A 51 21.30 -4.65 -1.65
C LEU A 51 21.45 -5.21 -3.06
N LEU A 52 22.00 -4.39 -3.97
CA LEU A 52 22.16 -4.73 -5.38
C LEU A 52 23.25 -3.85 -6.01
N LYS A 53 24.00 -4.42 -6.95
CA LYS A 53 24.87 -3.71 -7.89
C LYS A 53 24.44 -4.07 -9.29
N HIS A 54 24.13 -3.08 -10.11
CA HIS A 54 23.60 -3.29 -11.44
C HIS A 54 23.72 -2.01 -12.28
N GLY A 55 24.03 -2.13 -13.57
CA GLY A 55 24.08 -0.99 -14.50
C GLY A 55 25.06 0.12 -14.09
N GLY A 56 26.16 -0.22 -13.42
CA GLY A 56 27.13 0.76 -12.89
C GLY A 56 26.64 1.55 -11.66
N ARG A 57 25.51 1.15 -11.07
CA ARG A 57 24.95 1.71 -9.83
C ARG A 57 25.05 0.68 -8.70
N GLN A 58 25.15 1.18 -7.47
CA GLN A 58 24.99 0.36 -6.26
C GLN A 58 23.90 0.93 -5.37
N TYR A 59 23.06 0.04 -4.84
CA TYR A 59 21.94 0.37 -3.98
C TYR A 59 22.24 -0.08 -2.56
N LEU A 60 22.25 0.87 -1.64
CA LEU A 60 22.73 0.72 -0.27
C LEU A 60 21.56 0.88 0.70
N ARG A 61 21.50 0.01 1.70
CA ARG A 61 20.58 0.14 2.83
C ARG A 61 21.34 0.53 4.09
N TYR A 62 20.91 1.63 4.70
CA TYR A 62 21.40 2.13 5.99
C TYR A 62 20.41 1.81 7.09
N ASP A 63 20.93 1.58 8.31
CA ASP A 63 20.13 1.40 9.52
C ASP A 63 19.97 2.75 10.23
N LEU A 64 18.72 3.22 10.32
CA LEU A 64 18.31 4.46 10.97
C LEU A 64 17.52 4.18 12.27
N THR A 65 17.60 2.95 12.79
CA THR A 65 16.94 2.55 14.02
C THR A 65 17.30 3.49 15.17
N THR A 66 16.27 3.95 15.89
CA THR A 66 16.43 4.82 17.06
C THR A 66 15.58 4.31 18.23
N ASP A 67 15.85 4.83 19.42
CA ASP A 67 15.10 4.48 20.62
C ASP A 67 13.78 5.27 20.67
N GLN A 68 12.70 4.59 21.04
CA GLN A 68 11.43 5.23 21.36
C GLN A 68 11.48 5.80 22.78
N GLY A 69 11.03 7.05 22.94
CA GLY A 69 10.80 7.65 24.26
C GLY A 69 9.41 7.37 24.81
N ASN A 70 9.10 7.90 25.99
CA ASN A 70 7.75 7.90 26.55
C ASN A 70 6.79 8.83 25.79
N GLN A 71 7.34 9.78 25.05
CA GLN A 71 6.63 10.73 24.21
C GLN A 71 7.16 10.63 22.78
N GLU A 72 6.36 11.11 21.84
CA GLU A 72 6.78 11.27 20.45
C GLU A 72 7.99 12.20 20.33
N ARG A 73 8.89 11.89 19.39
CA ARG A 73 10.10 12.68 19.12
C ARG A 73 10.41 12.76 17.65
N LYS A 74 11.02 13.86 17.24
CA LYS A 74 11.61 14.03 15.91
C LYS A 74 13.03 13.48 15.91
N VAL A 75 13.35 12.69 14.89
CA VAL A 75 14.68 12.14 14.62
C VAL A 75 15.28 12.89 13.46
N GLU A 76 16.54 13.29 13.59
CA GLU A 76 17.27 13.97 12.54
C GLU A 76 18.25 13.01 11.86
N TYR A 77 18.36 13.09 10.54
CA TYR A 77 19.43 12.40 9.83
C TYR A 77 19.98 13.21 8.65
N THR A 78 21.25 12.97 8.33
CA THR A 78 21.99 13.63 7.25
C THR A 78 22.78 12.61 6.44
N ILE A 79 22.98 12.89 5.15
CA ILE A 79 23.78 12.07 4.24
C ILE A 79 24.96 12.90 3.76
N GLY A 80 26.18 12.43 4.03
CA GLY A 80 27.40 13.13 3.66
C GLY A 80 27.49 13.39 2.15
N GLY A 81 27.74 14.65 1.79
CA GLY A 81 27.79 15.11 0.40
C GLY A 81 26.47 15.68 -0.11
N VAL A 82 25.40 15.65 0.69
CA VAL A 82 24.12 16.30 0.37
C VAL A 82 23.83 17.39 1.38
N ASP A 83 23.52 18.59 0.89
CA ASP A 83 23.14 19.74 1.70
C ASP A 83 21.65 19.67 2.06
N GLU A 84 21.28 18.69 2.87
CA GLU A 84 19.91 18.56 3.37
C GLU A 84 19.92 17.88 4.73
N VAL A 85 19.00 18.34 5.59
CA VAL A 85 18.73 17.75 6.88
C VAL A 85 17.30 17.22 6.85
N TRP A 86 17.18 15.91 6.89
CA TRP A 86 15.89 15.24 6.90
C TRP A 86 15.48 14.90 8.31
N HIS A 87 14.17 14.78 8.49
CA HIS A 87 13.57 14.35 9.73
C HIS A 87 12.50 13.30 9.46
N PHE A 88 12.36 12.38 10.40
CA PHE A 88 11.15 11.57 10.56
C PHE A 88 10.72 11.62 12.03
N THR A 89 9.45 11.39 12.30
CA THR A 89 8.91 11.39 13.68
C THR A 89 8.67 9.96 14.15
N VAL A 90 8.99 9.70 15.42
CA VAL A 90 8.85 8.40 16.08
C VAL A 90 7.80 8.52 17.18
N PRO A 91 6.79 7.61 17.22
CA PRO A 91 5.78 7.65 18.27
C PRO A 91 6.39 7.26 19.61
N GLY A 92 5.77 7.73 20.71
CA GLY A 92 6.09 7.23 22.04
C GLY A 92 5.85 5.73 22.14
N GLN A 93 6.54 5.06 23.08
CA GLN A 93 6.34 3.63 23.30
C GLN A 93 4.87 3.31 23.58
N ASN A 94 4.36 2.27 22.88
CA ASN A 94 2.97 1.80 22.96
C ASN A 94 1.88 2.79 22.50
N TYR A 95 2.25 3.93 21.91
CA TYR A 95 1.28 4.82 21.26
C TYR A 95 0.93 4.28 19.86
N ALA A 96 -0.31 4.53 19.45
CA ALA A 96 -0.72 4.30 18.07
C ALA A 96 0.07 5.19 17.11
N PRO A 97 0.53 4.66 15.96
CA PRO A 97 1.08 5.50 14.91
C PRO A 97 -0.01 6.37 14.29
N ARG A 98 0.42 7.49 13.69
CA ARG A 98 -0.40 8.32 12.80
C ARG A 98 0.08 8.01 11.40
N MET A 99 -0.82 7.64 10.52
CA MET A 99 -0.45 7.05 9.23
C MET A 99 -1.10 7.86 8.11
N ALA A 100 -0.35 8.08 7.03
CA ALA A 100 -0.92 8.48 5.75
C ALA A 100 -1.00 7.25 4.85
N TYR A 101 -1.97 7.20 3.95
CA TYR A 101 -2.11 6.16 2.92
C TYR A 101 -2.24 6.80 1.54
N VAL A 102 -1.52 6.23 0.57
CA VAL A 102 -1.53 6.58 -0.85
C VAL A 102 -1.44 5.33 -1.72
N SER A 103 -1.87 5.43 -2.97
CA SER A 103 -1.70 4.42 -4.03
C SER A 103 -1.54 5.10 -5.39
N CYS A 104 -1.18 4.34 -6.43
CA CYS A 104 -1.17 4.78 -7.83
C CYS A 104 -0.31 6.04 -8.05
N ASN A 105 1.00 5.87 -7.85
CA ASN A 105 2.05 6.88 -7.93
C ASN A 105 2.75 6.90 -9.31
N GLY A 106 2.01 6.67 -10.40
CA GLY A 106 2.55 6.78 -11.75
C GLY A 106 1.47 6.90 -12.82
N PHE A 107 1.88 6.64 -14.07
CA PHE A 107 1.03 6.71 -15.25
C PHE A 107 1.41 5.58 -16.21
N SER A 108 0.41 4.89 -16.75
CA SER A 108 0.59 3.93 -17.86
C SER A 108 0.96 4.63 -19.16
N ASP A 109 0.34 5.80 -19.42
CA ASP A 109 0.64 6.67 -20.56
C ASP A 109 1.03 8.07 -20.07
N PRO A 110 2.24 8.57 -20.39
CA PRO A 110 2.65 9.95 -20.10
C PRO A 110 1.68 11.03 -20.62
N SER A 111 0.92 10.75 -21.68
CA SER A 111 -0.08 11.67 -22.23
C SER A 111 -1.24 11.94 -21.26
N SER A 112 -1.51 11.01 -20.33
CA SER A 112 -2.53 11.15 -19.28
C SER A 112 -2.29 12.34 -18.37
N ILE A 113 -1.06 12.83 -18.23
CA ILE A 113 -0.74 14.07 -17.48
C ILE A 113 -1.56 15.26 -17.98
N ARG A 114 -1.90 15.31 -19.28
CA ARG A 114 -2.71 16.38 -19.88
C ARG A 114 -4.14 16.44 -19.36
N LYS A 115 -4.63 15.34 -18.76
CA LYS A 115 -5.98 15.24 -18.18
C LYS A 115 -6.05 15.81 -16.76
N LEU A 116 -4.92 16.14 -16.13
CA LEU A 116 -4.89 16.61 -14.75
C LEU A 116 -5.40 18.06 -14.63
N ILE A 117 -6.16 18.33 -13.56
CA ILE A 117 -6.66 19.67 -13.26
C ILE A 117 -5.62 20.55 -12.55
N LYS A 118 -4.60 19.95 -11.94
CA LYS A 118 -3.41 20.58 -11.35
C LYS A 118 -2.17 19.76 -11.71
N GLY A 119 -0.98 20.24 -11.38
CA GLY A 119 0.25 19.47 -11.59
C GLY A 119 0.21 18.06 -10.97
N GLU A 120 0.98 17.15 -11.53
CA GLU A 120 1.06 15.74 -11.12
C GLU A 120 1.38 15.59 -9.64
N ASN A 121 2.22 16.48 -9.09
CA ASN A 121 2.64 16.49 -7.70
C ASN A 121 1.70 17.26 -6.73
N ALA A 122 0.53 17.73 -7.17
CA ALA A 122 -0.34 18.57 -6.33
C ALA A 122 -0.83 17.86 -5.05
N VAL A 123 -1.14 16.57 -5.13
CA VAL A 123 -1.57 15.77 -3.97
C VAL A 123 -0.39 15.47 -3.04
N TRP A 124 0.79 15.18 -3.59
CA TRP A 124 2.03 15.07 -2.82
C TRP A 124 2.36 16.36 -2.09
N ALA A 125 2.18 17.51 -2.74
CA ALA A 125 2.37 18.82 -2.12
C ALA A 125 1.43 19.06 -0.94
N ASP A 126 0.15 18.70 -1.07
CA ASP A 126 -0.79 18.79 0.04
C ASP A 126 -0.41 17.86 1.20
N LEU A 127 -0.06 16.60 0.92
CA LEU A 127 0.39 15.63 1.93
C LEU A 127 1.63 16.14 2.66
N LEU A 128 2.65 16.59 1.93
CA LEU A 128 3.90 17.08 2.49
C LEU A 128 3.70 18.31 3.37
N CYS A 129 2.88 19.27 2.93
CA CYS A 129 2.58 20.46 3.73
C CYS A 129 1.73 20.17 4.98
N ASN A 130 0.94 19.08 4.95
CA ASN A 130 0.25 18.53 6.12
C ASN A 130 1.19 17.75 7.05
N HIS A 131 2.23 17.12 6.49
CA HIS A 131 3.16 16.28 7.22
C HIS A 131 4.24 17.09 7.95
N ASP A 132 4.84 18.06 7.26
CA ASP A 132 6.01 18.79 7.74
C ASP A 132 5.92 20.27 7.39
N LYS A 133 5.86 21.13 8.41
CA LYS A 133 5.81 22.58 8.19
C LYS A 133 7.07 23.15 7.56
N GLN A 134 8.21 22.45 7.60
CA GLN A 134 9.48 22.93 7.04
C GLN A 134 9.52 22.95 5.51
N VAL A 135 8.68 22.15 4.85
CA VAL A 135 8.62 22.10 3.38
C VAL A 135 7.52 23.00 2.81
N ARG A 136 6.77 23.70 3.66
CA ARG A 136 5.71 24.61 3.20
C ARG A 136 6.33 25.78 2.41
N PRO A 137 5.79 26.09 1.22
CA PRO A 137 6.23 27.27 0.47
C PRO A 137 5.89 28.55 1.22
N ALA A 138 6.60 29.64 0.90
CA ALA A 138 6.29 30.96 1.45
C ALA A 138 4.83 31.35 1.14
N GLY A 139 4.12 31.84 2.16
CA GLY A 139 2.71 32.22 2.02
C GLY A 139 1.72 31.05 2.01
N TYR A 140 2.14 29.83 2.37
CA TYR A 140 1.23 28.69 2.49
C TYR A 140 0.09 28.97 3.48
N MET A 141 -1.14 28.78 3.02
CA MET A 141 -2.37 29.01 3.80
C MET A 141 -2.90 27.70 4.34
N LEU A 142 -3.17 27.65 5.64
CA LEU A 142 -3.75 26.49 6.30
C LEU A 142 -5.27 26.50 6.19
N ASP A 143 -5.86 25.36 5.87
CA ASP A 143 -7.29 25.15 6.03
C ASP A 143 -7.66 24.81 7.50
N LYS A 144 -8.97 24.71 7.77
CA LYS A 144 -9.47 24.44 9.13
C LYS A 144 -9.00 23.11 9.71
N GLU A 145 -8.88 22.08 8.87
CA GLU A 145 -8.42 20.76 9.31
C GLU A 145 -6.93 20.83 9.65
N GLN A 146 -6.12 21.48 8.82
CA GLN A 146 -4.69 21.66 9.07
C GLN A 146 -4.42 22.46 10.35
N LEU A 147 -5.22 23.50 10.62
CA LEU A 147 -5.12 24.29 11.86
C LEU A 147 -5.29 23.45 13.13
N TRP A 148 -6.14 22.40 13.09
CA TRP A 148 -6.29 21.46 14.20
C TRP A 148 -4.98 20.71 14.51
N HIS A 149 -4.21 20.37 13.47
CA HIS A 149 -2.97 19.62 13.61
C HIS A 149 -1.79 20.49 14.04
N GLU A 150 -1.80 21.81 13.79
CA GLU A 150 -0.69 22.70 14.18
C GLU A 150 -0.31 22.56 15.67
N SER A 151 -1.27 22.76 16.57
CA SER A 151 -1.03 22.69 18.02
C SER A 151 -0.71 21.27 18.52
N ARG A 152 -1.24 20.25 17.83
CA ARG A 152 -1.04 18.84 18.20
C ARG A 152 0.35 18.34 17.81
N THR A 153 0.89 18.79 16.67
CA THR A 153 2.14 18.29 16.08
C THR A 153 3.15 19.40 15.79
N HIS A 154 2.86 20.31 14.87
CA HIS A 154 3.86 21.23 14.32
C HIS A 154 4.38 22.28 15.32
N ASP A 155 3.55 22.77 16.24
CA ASP A 155 3.95 23.69 17.31
C ASP A 155 4.89 23.02 18.31
N LYS A 156 4.84 21.69 18.41
CA LYS A 156 5.76 20.86 19.21
C LYS A 156 7.02 20.45 18.44
N ASN A 157 7.24 21.01 17.24
CA ASN A 157 8.35 20.65 16.35
C ASN A 157 8.36 19.18 15.92
N LEU A 158 7.17 18.61 15.68
CA LEU A 158 6.98 17.25 15.20
C LEU A 158 6.34 17.24 13.82
N GLN A 159 6.50 16.14 13.09
CA GLN A 159 5.77 15.88 11.87
C GLN A 159 4.44 15.18 12.17
N ARG A 160 3.45 15.36 11.29
CA ARG A 160 2.12 14.78 11.50
C ARG A 160 2.12 13.26 11.43
N PHE A 161 2.84 12.66 10.49
CA PHE A 161 2.76 11.21 10.27
C PHE A 161 4.02 10.48 10.75
N HIS A 162 3.81 9.29 11.29
CA HIS A 162 4.86 8.36 11.69
C HIS A 162 5.16 7.34 10.58
N LEU A 163 4.14 7.01 9.76
CA LEU A 163 4.23 6.04 8.67
C LEU A 163 3.50 6.56 7.42
N LEU A 164 4.02 6.18 6.26
CA LEU A 164 3.39 6.33 4.95
C LEU A 164 3.09 4.93 4.41
N LEU A 165 1.82 4.54 4.43
CA LEU A 165 1.33 3.31 3.84
C LEU A 165 1.18 3.53 2.33
N MET A 166 1.76 2.65 1.53
CA MET A 166 1.69 2.73 0.07
C MET A 166 1.09 1.43 -0.45
N GLY A 167 -0.08 1.58 -1.08
CA GLY A 167 -1.03 0.49 -1.31
C GLY A 167 -0.88 -0.27 -2.61
N GLY A 168 0.28 -0.24 -3.27
CA GLY A 168 0.42 -0.73 -4.64
C GLY A 168 0.47 0.39 -5.68
N ASP A 169 1.03 0.07 -6.85
CA ASP A 169 1.33 0.98 -7.95
C ASP A 169 2.28 2.09 -7.56
N GLN A 170 3.35 1.73 -6.85
CA GLN A 170 4.40 2.70 -6.48
C GLN A 170 5.23 3.12 -7.71
N ILE A 171 5.21 2.27 -8.73
CA ILE A 171 5.82 2.46 -10.04
C ILE A 171 4.93 1.79 -11.10
N TYR A 172 4.95 2.32 -12.32
CA TYR A 172 4.19 1.79 -13.46
C TYR A 172 5.16 1.27 -14.50
N PHE A 173 5.17 -0.05 -14.71
CA PHE A 173 6.04 -0.70 -15.69
C PHE A 173 5.44 -0.82 -17.08
N ASP A 174 4.20 -0.38 -17.30
CA ASP A 174 3.43 -0.61 -18.52
C ASP A 174 4.10 -0.07 -19.79
N SER A 175 4.87 1.01 -19.69
CA SER A 175 5.62 1.57 -20.82
C SER A 175 6.66 0.59 -21.40
N ILE A 176 6.99 -0.51 -20.70
CA ILE A 176 7.90 -1.55 -21.18
C ILE A 176 7.44 -2.15 -22.52
N TRP A 177 6.12 -2.24 -22.72
CA TRP A 177 5.51 -2.78 -23.94
C TRP A 177 5.81 -1.93 -25.17
N GLU A 178 6.04 -0.63 -24.99
CA GLU A 178 6.39 0.31 -26.05
C GLU A 178 7.90 0.56 -26.16
N ASP A 179 8.59 0.62 -25.01
CA ASP A 179 10.01 0.98 -24.91
C ASP A 179 10.95 -0.16 -25.37
N VAL A 180 10.56 -1.43 -25.13
CA VAL A 180 11.34 -2.60 -25.53
C VAL A 180 10.84 -3.13 -26.87
N LYS A 181 11.69 -2.99 -27.91
CA LYS A 181 11.35 -3.31 -29.31
C LYS A 181 10.77 -4.71 -29.50
N GLU A 182 11.34 -5.72 -28.84
CA GLU A 182 10.88 -7.10 -28.93
C GLU A 182 9.49 -7.28 -28.33
N LEU A 183 9.21 -6.62 -27.20
CA LEU A 183 7.90 -6.67 -26.54
C LEU A 183 6.84 -5.95 -27.36
N LYS A 184 7.21 -4.80 -27.96
CA LYS A 184 6.36 -4.12 -28.93
C LYS A 184 6.00 -5.00 -30.13
N GLY A 185 6.97 -5.79 -30.60
CA GLY A 185 6.73 -6.80 -31.65
C GLY A 185 5.81 -7.92 -31.18
N TRP A 186 5.95 -8.37 -29.94
CA TRP A 186 5.14 -9.43 -29.33
C TRP A 186 3.63 -9.08 -29.27
N ILE A 187 3.28 -7.81 -29.06
CA ILE A 187 1.89 -7.34 -29.02
C ILE A 187 1.17 -7.64 -30.35
N GLY A 188 1.88 -7.56 -31.48
CA GLY A 188 1.31 -7.79 -32.81
C GLY A 188 1.21 -9.26 -33.24
N LEU A 189 1.68 -10.20 -32.41
CA LEU A 189 1.63 -11.64 -32.71
C LEU A 189 0.25 -12.25 -32.45
N SER A 190 -0.04 -13.40 -33.05
CA SER A 190 -1.24 -14.17 -32.67
C SER A 190 -1.10 -14.73 -31.24
N ARG A 191 -2.22 -15.03 -30.57
CA ARG A 191 -2.19 -15.60 -29.21
C ARG A 191 -1.35 -16.88 -29.13
N GLU A 192 -1.44 -17.76 -30.11
CA GLU A 192 -0.62 -18.99 -30.17
C GLU A 192 0.89 -18.69 -30.21
N GLN A 193 1.29 -17.66 -30.97
CA GLN A 193 2.68 -17.22 -31.06
C GLN A 193 3.13 -16.50 -29.79
N GLN A 194 2.25 -15.73 -29.15
CA GLN A 194 2.53 -15.04 -27.89
C GLN A 194 2.87 -16.03 -26.77
N LEU A 195 2.10 -17.14 -26.68
CA LEU A 195 2.24 -18.16 -25.63
C LEU A 195 3.59 -18.89 -25.66
N VAL A 196 4.20 -19.01 -26.84
CA VAL A 196 5.48 -19.72 -27.03
C VAL A 196 6.65 -18.79 -27.36
N PHE A 197 6.46 -17.48 -27.22
CA PHE A 197 7.48 -16.49 -27.56
C PHE A 197 8.76 -16.71 -26.71
N PRO A 198 9.91 -16.95 -27.34
CA PRO A 198 11.15 -17.23 -26.61
C PRO A 198 11.73 -15.94 -26.02
N VAL A 199 12.23 -16.03 -24.79
CA VAL A 199 13.06 -14.97 -24.18
C VAL A 199 14.51 -15.44 -24.23
N ASP A 200 15.28 -14.87 -25.15
CA ASP A 200 16.71 -15.13 -25.22
C ASP A 200 17.48 -14.34 -24.13
N PRO A 201 18.76 -14.65 -23.87
CA PRO A 201 19.54 -13.97 -22.84
C PRO A 201 19.69 -12.45 -23.04
N GLU A 202 19.61 -11.95 -24.28
CA GLU A 202 19.75 -10.52 -24.56
C GLU A 202 18.45 -9.78 -24.19
N LEU A 203 17.30 -10.34 -24.55
CA LEU A 203 16.00 -9.81 -24.13
C LEU A 203 15.83 -9.92 -22.61
N GLU A 204 16.24 -11.03 -21.99
CA GLU A 204 16.21 -11.18 -20.53
C GLU A 204 17.01 -10.07 -19.83
N ALA A 205 18.23 -9.79 -20.30
CA ALA A 205 19.05 -8.71 -19.75
C ALA A 205 18.39 -7.34 -19.93
N ARG A 206 17.77 -7.05 -21.09
CA ARG A 206 17.03 -5.80 -21.30
C ARG A 206 15.82 -5.66 -20.39
N ILE A 207 15.10 -6.75 -20.13
CA ILE A 207 13.98 -6.76 -19.19
C ILE A 207 14.50 -6.47 -17.77
N GLU A 208 15.58 -7.13 -17.33
CA GLU A 208 16.18 -6.85 -16.02
C GLU A 208 16.59 -5.38 -15.90
N ASP A 209 17.34 -4.87 -16.89
CA ASP A 209 17.79 -3.48 -16.94
C ASP A 209 16.61 -2.51 -16.85
N TYR A 210 15.48 -2.80 -17.54
CA TYR A 210 14.30 -1.95 -17.50
C TYR A 210 13.69 -1.88 -16.10
N TYR A 211 13.43 -3.04 -15.48
CA TYR A 211 12.84 -3.11 -14.14
C TYR A 211 13.70 -2.39 -13.10
N LEU A 212 15.02 -2.56 -13.17
CA LEU A 212 15.93 -1.98 -12.18
C LEU A 212 16.19 -0.48 -12.40
N ASN A 213 16.26 -0.02 -13.65
CA ASN A 213 16.56 1.38 -13.93
C ASN A 213 15.35 2.30 -13.75
N LEU A 214 14.13 1.81 -14.01
CA LEU A 214 12.92 2.64 -13.92
C LEU A 214 12.71 3.18 -12.50
N TYR A 215 13.04 2.41 -11.45
CA TYR A 215 12.98 2.90 -10.06
C TYR A 215 13.83 4.15 -9.86
N ALA A 216 15.07 4.14 -10.33
CA ALA A 216 15.96 5.31 -10.20
C ALA A 216 15.40 6.51 -10.97
N ASP A 217 14.91 6.28 -12.18
CA ASP A 217 14.41 7.35 -13.04
C ASP A 217 13.09 7.96 -12.54
N ARG A 218 12.23 7.16 -11.88
CA ARG A 218 10.92 7.62 -11.37
C ARG A 218 10.96 8.13 -9.94
N TRP A 219 11.75 7.51 -9.05
CA TRP A 219 11.79 7.90 -7.64
C TRP A 219 12.78 9.03 -7.34
N LEU A 220 13.70 9.34 -8.26
CA LEU A 220 14.51 10.55 -8.20
C LEU A 220 14.77 11.11 -9.61
N PRO A 221 13.76 11.73 -10.25
CA PRO A 221 13.88 12.24 -11.61
C PRO A 221 15.04 13.21 -11.78
N LYS A 222 15.71 13.19 -12.94
CA LYS A 222 16.90 14.03 -13.20
C LYS A 222 16.56 15.52 -13.27
N GLU A 223 15.33 15.83 -13.69
CA GLU A 223 14.78 17.18 -13.80
C GLU A 223 14.36 17.76 -12.45
N ARG A 224 14.36 16.92 -11.39
CA ARG A 224 14.02 17.34 -10.03
C ARG A 224 15.01 18.38 -9.52
N GLY A 225 14.50 19.35 -8.77
CA GLY A 225 15.33 20.28 -7.99
C GLY A 225 16.24 19.57 -6.98
N THR A 226 17.33 20.24 -6.60
CA THR A 226 18.28 19.73 -5.63
C THR A 226 17.69 19.69 -4.21
N TRP A 227 18.10 18.72 -3.40
CA TRP A 227 17.69 18.63 -1.98
C TRP A 227 17.96 19.93 -1.19
N GLY A 228 19.13 20.53 -1.36
CA GLY A 228 19.53 21.78 -0.68
C GLY A 228 18.96 23.08 -1.26
N GLY A 229 18.00 23.00 -2.18
CA GLY A 229 17.38 24.20 -2.75
C GLY A 229 16.59 25.00 -1.71
N GLU A 230 16.51 26.32 -1.88
CA GLU A 230 15.66 27.21 -1.06
C GLU A 230 14.18 26.80 -1.12
N THR A 231 13.71 26.42 -2.32
CA THR A 231 12.39 25.82 -2.52
C THR A 231 12.52 24.31 -2.58
N LYS A 232 11.90 23.62 -1.63
CA LYS A 232 11.92 22.15 -1.56
C LYS A 232 10.98 21.56 -2.63
N PRO A 233 11.42 20.57 -3.42
CA PRO A 233 10.50 19.82 -4.27
C PRO A 233 9.43 19.13 -3.42
N LEU A 234 8.19 19.19 -3.89
CA LEU A 234 7.01 18.65 -3.20
C LEU A 234 6.50 17.38 -3.88
N ASP A 235 7.35 16.37 -3.93
CA ASP A 235 7.15 15.13 -4.68
C ASP A 235 7.26 13.87 -3.81
N ALA A 236 7.01 12.71 -4.42
CA ALA A 236 7.12 11.40 -3.76
C ALA A 236 8.51 11.18 -3.13
N ALA A 237 9.59 11.63 -3.78
CA ALA A 237 10.95 11.51 -3.25
C ALA A 237 11.09 12.25 -1.91
N GLN A 238 10.56 13.48 -1.81
CA GLN A 238 10.56 14.24 -0.57
C GLN A 238 9.72 13.57 0.52
N ALA A 239 8.58 12.96 0.16
CA ALA A 239 7.70 12.26 1.10
C ALA A 239 8.36 11.00 1.67
N MET A 240 8.93 10.16 0.79
CA MET A 240 9.63 8.93 1.17
C MET A 240 10.92 9.19 1.96
N ALA A 241 11.54 10.35 1.77
CA ALA A 241 12.71 10.78 2.55
C ALA A 241 12.36 11.25 3.97
N ARG A 242 11.10 11.60 4.24
CA ARG A 242 10.66 12.18 5.53
C ARG A 242 9.69 11.30 6.32
N THR A 243 9.09 10.31 5.67
CA THR A 243 8.14 9.39 6.30
C THR A 243 8.52 7.93 6.02
N PRO A 244 8.84 7.12 7.05
CA PRO A 244 9.07 5.69 6.89
C PRO A 244 7.90 5.00 6.20
N THR A 245 8.17 4.32 5.08
CA THR A 245 7.13 3.68 4.28
C THR A 245 6.84 2.26 4.72
N VAL A 246 5.61 1.83 4.47
CA VAL A 246 5.17 0.43 4.45
C VAL A 246 4.53 0.22 3.08
N MET A 247 5.18 -0.52 2.20
CA MET A 247 4.78 -0.68 0.80
C MET A 247 4.24 -2.10 0.54
N MET A 248 3.24 -2.19 -0.32
CA MET A 248 2.83 -3.42 -0.99
C MET A 248 2.84 -3.17 -2.50
N TRP A 249 3.02 -4.20 -3.32
CA TRP A 249 2.84 -4.05 -4.77
C TRP A 249 1.38 -4.20 -5.19
N ASP A 250 1.10 -3.71 -6.40
CA ASP A 250 -0.02 -4.15 -7.23
C ASP A 250 0.47 -4.63 -8.60
N ASP A 251 -0.43 -4.75 -9.56
CA ASP A 251 -0.13 -5.21 -10.91
C ASP A 251 0.81 -4.25 -11.66
N HIS A 252 0.65 -2.92 -11.60
CA HIS A 252 1.54 -2.02 -12.34
C HIS A 252 3.00 -2.03 -11.85
N ASP A 253 3.26 -2.52 -10.63
CA ASP A 253 4.61 -2.82 -10.14
C ASP A 253 5.25 -4.06 -10.84
N ILE A 254 4.44 -4.79 -11.61
CA ILE A 254 4.79 -5.88 -12.54
C ILE A 254 4.52 -5.39 -13.97
N PHE A 255 3.27 -5.36 -14.39
CA PHE A 255 2.69 -4.62 -15.52
C PHE A 255 1.16 -4.72 -15.42
N ASP A 256 0.47 -3.76 -16.04
CA ASP A 256 -1.00 -3.66 -16.10
C ASP A 256 -1.72 -5.00 -16.27
N GLY A 257 -2.69 -5.28 -15.37
CA GLY A 257 -3.55 -6.46 -15.41
C GLY A 257 -2.91 -7.76 -14.91
N TRP A 258 -1.71 -7.75 -14.33
CA TRP A 258 -1.07 -8.97 -13.83
C TRP A 258 -1.99 -9.73 -12.85
N GLY A 259 -2.31 -10.98 -13.18
CA GLY A 259 -3.25 -11.82 -12.42
C GLY A 259 -4.62 -11.95 -13.08
N SER A 260 -5.02 -11.03 -13.96
CA SER A 260 -6.29 -11.07 -14.71
C SER A 260 -6.21 -11.83 -16.04
N TYR A 261 -4.99 -12.07 -16.55
CA TYR A 261 -4.77 -12.84 -17.77
C TYR A 261 -5.02 -14.35 -17.56
N SER A 262 -5.34 -15.04 -18.66
CA SER A 262 -5.52 -16.50 -18.65
C SER A 262 -4.29 -17.23 -18.09
N CYS A 263 -4.51 -18.39 -17.47
CA CYS A 263 -3.42 -19.17 -16.90
C CYS A 263 -2.34 -19.49 -17.94
N GLU A 264 -2.69 -19.79 -19.19
CA GLU A 264 -1.71 -20.05 -20.26
C GLU A 264 -0.80 -18.85 -20.52
N MET A 265 -1.36 -17.63 -20.52
CA MET A 265 -0.59 -16.40 -20.69
C MET A 265 0.35 -16.19 -19.51
N GLN A 266 -0.14 -16.33 -18.28
CA GLN A 266 0.68 -16.20 -17.08
C GLN A 266 1.83 -17.22 -17.05
N HIS A 267 1.62 -18.43 -17.60
CA HIS A 267 2.64 -19.47 -17.70
C HIS A 267 3.54 -19.34 -18.94
N SER A 268 3.29 -18.37 -19.83
CA SER A 268 4.12 -18.16 -21.01
C SER A 268 5.57 -17.78 -20.61
N PRO A 269 6.58 -18.13 -21.43
CA PRO A 269 7.98 -17.82 -21.10
C PRO A 269 8.19 -16.33 -20.85
N LEU A 270 7.56 -15.46 -21.63
CA LEU A 270 7.68 -14.02 -21.47
C LEU A 270 7.11 -13.52 -20.13
N PHE A 271 5.87 -13.90 -19.79
CA PHE A 271 5.23 -13.44 -18.55
C PHE A 271 5.98 -13.93 -17.31
N GLN A 272 6.45 -15.17 -17.32
CA GLN A 272 7.28 -15.71 -16.24
C GLN A 272 8.58 -14.91 -16.07
N ARG A 273 9.21 -14.47 -17.17
CA ARG A 273 10.42 -13.64 -17.11
C ARG A 273 10.14 -12.21 -16.65
N LEU A 274 9.06 -11.58 -17.10
CA LEU A 274 8.63 -10.26 -16.62
C LEU A 274 8.39 -10.30 -15.10
N PHE A 275 7.59 -11.27 -14.64
CA PHE A 275 7.30 -11.44 -13.22
C PHE A 275 8.55 -11.74 -12.38
N HIS A 276 9.48 -12.56 -12.89
CA HIS A 276 10.76 -12.81 -12.21
C HIS A 276 11.53 -11.51 -11.92
N HIS A 277 11.66 -10.63 -12.93
CA HIS A 277 12.39 -9.38 -12.78
C HIS A 277 11.60 -8.33 -11.98
N ALA A 278 10.29 -8.25 -12.12
CA ALA A 278 9.42 -7.44 -11.28
C ALA A 278 9.56 -7.80 -9.80
N ARG A 279 9.44 -9.09 -9.46
CA ARG A 279 9.60 -9.64 -8.11
C ARG A 279 10.97 -9.29 -7.51
N ARG A 280 12.04 -9.41 -8.30
CA ARG A 280 13.41 -9.05 -7.88
C ARG A 280 13.56 -7.55 -7.66
N ALA A 281 12.99 -6.71 -8.52
CA ALA A 281 13.03 -5.26 -8.37
C ALA A 281 12.22 -4.79 -7.14
N PHE A 282 10.98 -5.28 -6.98
CA PHE A 282 10.14 -5.00 -5.82
C PHE A 282 10.84 -5.36 -4.50
N TRP A 283 11.46 -6.55 -4.45
CA TRP A 283 12.25 -7.02 -3.31
C TRP A 283 13.38 -6.06 -2.90
N VAL A 284 14.07 -5.48 -3.88
CA VAL A 284 15.22 -4.59 -3.64
C VAL A 284 14.79 -3.16 -3.33
N PHE A 285 13.83 -2.61 -4.08
CA PHE A 285 13.51 -1.18 -4.01
C PHE A 285 12.42 -0.84 -2.99
N GLN A 286 11.33 -1.62 -2.98
CA GLN A 286 10.20 -1.36 -2.09
C GLN A 286 10.35 -2.10 -0.76
N MET A 287 10.69 -3.40 -0.81
CA MET A 287 10.93 -4.19 0.39
C MET A 287 12.34 -4.00 0.97
N GLN A 288 13.27 -3.41 0.20
CA GLN A 288 14.61 -3.05 0.66
C GLN A 288 15.38 -4.23 1.28
N HIS A 289 15.36 -5.38 0.62
CA HIS A 289 16.16 -6.54 0.94
C HIS A 289 17.26 -6.75 -0.11
N ALA A 290 18.29 -7.52 0.23
CA ALA A 290 19.38 -7.79 -0.70
C ALA A 290 18.92 -8.78 -1.77
N ALA A 291 19.26 -8.54 -3.03
CA ALA A 291 18.79 -9.34 -4.16
C ALA A 291 19.15 -10.84 -4.02
N ASP A 292 20.30 -11.14 -3.43
CA ASP A 292 20.79 -12.51 -3.17
C ASP A 292 20.07 -13.22 -2.01
N SER A 293 19.26 -12.50 -1.24
CA SER A 293 18.45 -13.06 -0.16
C SER A 293 17.03 -13.44 -0.58
N LEU A 294 16.66 -13.20 -1.85
CA LEU A 294 15.37 -13.59 -2.41
C LEU A 294 15.41 -15.06 -2.84
N PRO A 295 14.65 -15.97 -2.19
CA PRO A 295 14.56 -17.35 -2.66
C PRO A 295 13.78 -17.42 -3.98
N ASP A 296 14.15 -18.38 -4.82
CA ASP A 296 13.42 -18.67 -6.06
C ASP A 296 11.97 -19.05 -5.75
N LEU A 297 11.06 -18.58 -6.61
CA LEU A 297 9.67 -18.96 -6.54
C LEU A 297 9.47 -20.23 -7.37
N VAL A 298 9.36 -21.37 -6.69
CA VAL A 298 9.35 -22.69 -7.34
C VAL A 298 7.91 -23.18 -7.47
N PRO A 299 7.39 -23.43 -8.68
CA PRO A 299 6.06 -24.00 -8.88
C PRO A 299 5.90 -25.35 -8.18
N ARG A 300 4.66 -25.65 -7.78
CA ARG A 300 4.30 -26.96 -7.25
C ARG A 300 4.06 -27.94 -8.40
N ASP A 301 4.83 -29.01 -8.39
CA ASP A 301 4.73 -30.16 -9.29
C ASP A 301 4.07 -31.37 -8.63
N ASP A 302 3.72 -31.26 -7.34
CA ASP A 302 3.19 -32.33 -6.50
C ASP A 302 1.65 -32.35 -6.44
N VAL A 303 0.97 -31.36 -7.04
CA VAL A 303 -0.50 -31.30 -7.12
C VAL A 303 -0.95 -30.96 -8.53
N GLN A 304 -1.95 -31.70 -9.01
CA GLN A 304 -2.70 -31.34 -10.22
C GLN A 304 -3.93 -30.54 -9.79
N VAL A 305 -3.95 -29.25 -10.12
CA VAL A 305 -5.11 -28.38 -9.97
C VAL A 305 -5.87 -28.28 -11.29
N ARG A 306 -7.20 -28.10 -11.21
CA ARG A 306 -8.09 -28.11 -12.38
C ARG A 306 -7.92 -26.86 -13.24
N ALA A 307 -7.80 -25.70 -12.59
CA ALA A 307 -7.23 -24.51 -13.18
C ALA A 307 -5.71 -24.57 -12.98
N ASN A 308 -4.93 -24.20 -13.98
CA ASN A 308 -3.48 -24.04 -13.83
C ASN A 308 -3.21 -22.77 -13.01
N ASP A 309 -3.77 -22.67 -11.82
CA ASP A 309 -3.54 -21.55 -10.91
C ASP A 309 -2.09 -21.58 -10.43
N PRO A 310 -1.47 -20.41 -10.25
CA PRO A 310 -0.11 -20.34 -9.75
C PRO A 310 -0.08 -20.83 -8.31
N LEU A 311 0.59 -21.97 -8.11
CA LEU A 311 0.85 -22.57 -6.81
C LEU A 311 2.34 -22.80 -6.65
N PHE A 312 2.89 -22.35 -5.53
CA PHE A 312 4.34 -22.39 -5.29
C PHE A 312 4.68 -23.13 -4.00
N LYS A 313 5.90 -23.65 -3.95
CA LYS A 313 6.45 -24.28 -2.75
C LYS A 313 6.63 -23.23 -1.65
N LYS A 314 6.39 -23.63 -0.41
CA LYS A 314 6.55 -22.78 0.78
C LYS A 314 7.95 -22.22 0.88
N ILE A 315 8.05 -20.95 1.29
CA ILE A 315 9.32 -20.33 1.63
C ILE A 315 9.39 -20.17 3.15
N ALA A 316 10.46 -20.71 3.76
CA ALA A 316 10.75 -20.51 5.18
C ALA A 316 11.40 -19.13 5.39
N TRP A 317 10.60 -18.07 5.28
CA TRP A 317 11.05 -16.68 5.40
C TRP A 317 11.82 -16.39 6.69
N THR A 318 11.42 -16.98 7.82
CA THR A 318 12.13 -16.83 9.09
C THR A 318 13.58 -17.27 8.98
N GLU A 319 13.83 -18.39 8.30
CA GLU A 319 15.18 -18.94 8.10
C GLU A 319 15.94 -18.18 7.02
N ALA A 320 15.28 -17.87 5.89
CA ALA A 320 15.87 -17.11 4.78
C ALA A 320 16.38 -15.73 5.22
N LEU A 321 15.67 -15.08 6.16
CA LEU A 321 15.95 -13.72 6.60
C LEU A 321 16.61 -13.60 7.98
N LYS A 322 16.92 -14.72 8.65
CA LYS A 322 17.42 -14.73 10.04
C LYS A 322 18.68 -13.90 10.30
N ARG A 323 19.49 -13.67 9.25
CA ARG A 323 20.75 -12.92 9.32
C ARG A 323 20.58 -11.42 9.07
N ASP A 324 19.36 -10.97 8.80
CA ASP A 324 19.04 -9.58 8.53
C ASP A 324 18.22 -8.99 9.69
N ALA A 325 18.87 -8.19 10.54
CA ALA A 325 18.25 -7.58 11.71
C ALA A 325 17.14 -6.55 11.38
N LEU A 326 17.08 -6.12 10.11
CA LEU A 326 16.10 -5.18 9.55
C LEU A 326 15.17 -5.87 8.54
N ALA A 327 15.10 -7.20 8.56
CA ALA A 327 14.16 -7.93 7.72
C ALA A 327 12.71 -7.51 7.99
N LEU A 328 11.89 -7.45 6.93
CA LEU A 328 10.46 -7.36 7.09
C LEU A 328 9.90 -8.63 7.75
N PRO A 329 8.86 -8.50 8.60
CA PRO A 329 8.22 -9.62 9.28
C PRO A 329 7.23 -10.34 8.36
N LEU A 330 7.75 -10.97 7.29
CA LEU A 330 6.96 -11.79 6.36
C LEU A 330 6.27 -12.93 7.09
N LEU A 331 5.02 -13.25 6.72
CA LEU A 331 4.36 -14.42 7.27
C LEU A 331 5.10 -15.67 6.79
N ASP A 332 5.58 -16.47 7.74
CA ASP A 332 6.41 -17.62 7.43
C ASP A 332 5.61 -18.70 6.69
N LEU A 333 6.29 -19.48 5.84
CA LEU A 333 5.74 -20.59 5.08
C LEU A 333 4.68 -20.23 4.01
N GLN A 334 4.53 -18.95 3.66
CA GLN A 334 3.86 -18.54 2.42
C GLN A 334 4.89 -18.44 1.27
N PRO A 335 4.50 -18.51 -0.01
CA PRO A 335 5.39 -18.24 -1.13
C PRO A 335 5.51 -16.75 -1.49
N GLY A 336 4.47 -15.95 -1.24
CA GLY A 336 4.42 -14.51 -1.50
C GLY A 336 5.04 -13.63 -0.41
N PHE A 337 4.68 -12.36 -0.44
CA PHE A 337 5.27 -11.30 0.38
C PHE A 337 4.35 -10.71 1.45
N SER A 338 3.26 -11.36 1.87
CA SER A 338 2.43 -10.81 2.93
C SER A 338 3.25 -10.63 4.22
N PHE A 339 3.12 -9.52 4.92
CA PHE A 339 3.85 -9.26 6.16
C PHE A 339 2.99 -8.47 7.13
N ALA A 340 3.38 -8.43 8.40
CA ALA A 340 2.59 -7.73 9.39
C ALA A 340 3.41 -7.06 10.50
N HIS A 341 2.96 -5.88 10.91
CA HIS A 341 3.56 -5.12 11.99
C HIS A 341 2.60 -4.97 13.18
N ALA A 342 3.13 -5.20 14.38
CA ALA A 342 2.50 -4.81 15.64
C ALA A 342 3.06 -3.45 16.09
N ILE A 343 2.20 -2.44 16.23
CA ILE A 343 2.59 -1.06 16.51
C ILE A 343 1.67 -0.46 17.58
N GLY A 344 2.07 -0.60 18.85
CA GLY A 344 1.23 -0.22 19.97
C GLY A 344 -0.12 -0.95 19.90
N PRO A 345 -1.26 -0.23 19.89
CA PRO A 345 -2.60 -0.81 19.83
C PRO A 345 -3.07 -1.17 18.40
N VAL A 346 -2.21 -1.02 17.39
CA VAL A 346 -2.54 -1.29 15.98
C VAL A 346 -1.79 -2.53 15.49
N GLN A 347 -2.52 -3.43 14.85
CA GLN A 347 -1.95 -4.47 14.01
C GLN A 347 -2.14 -4.05 12.55
N LEU A 348 -1.06 -4.06 11.77
CA LEU A 348 -1.09 -3.76 10.35
C LEU A 348 -0.73 -5.03 9.58
N LEU A 349 -1.68 -5.61 8.86
CA LEU A 349 -1.47 -6.75 7.99
C LEU A 349 -1.45 -6.27 6.53
N VAL A 350 -0.32 -6.46 5.88
CA VAL A 350 -0.09 -6.10 4.48
C VAL A 350 -0.16 -7.38 3.65
N ALA A 351 -1.19 -7.50 2.82
CA ALA A 351 -1.39 -8.69 2.00
C ALA A 351 -0.57 -8.61 0.70
N ASP A 352 -0.14 -9.75 0.18
CA ASP A 352 0.30 -9.89 -1.20
C ASP A 352 -0.83 -10.51 -2.01
N LEU A 353 -1.39 -9.74 -2.94
CA LEU A 353 -2.51 -10.16 -3.79
C LEU A 353 -2.09 -10.44 -5.23
N ARG A 354 -0.79 -10.54 -5.54
CA ARG A 354 -0.28 -10.67 -6.92
C ARG A 354 0.58 -11.89 -7.15
N THR A 355 1.30 -12.39 -6.13
CA THR A 355 2.17 -13.58 -6.32
C THR A 355 1.39 -14.81 -6.80
N GLU A 356 0.25 -15.10 -6.18
CA GLU A 356 -0.54 -16.31 -6.41
C GLU A 356 -1.86 -16.03 -7.13
N ARG A 357 -2.00 -14.84 -7.74
CA ARG A 357 -3.24 -14.43 -8.37
C ARG A 357 -3.40 -15.05 -9.76
N SER A 358 -4.61 -15.52 -10.05
CA SER A 358 -5.12 -15.89 -11.36
C SER A 358 -6.56 -15.38 -11.50
N HIS A 359 -7.23 -15.75 -12.60
CA HIS A 359 -8.64 -15.43 -12.79
C HIS A 359 -9.58 -16.12 -11.77
N GLU A 360 -9.14 -17.23 -11.15
CA GLU A 360 -9.95 -18.02 -10.22
C GLU A 360 -9.41 -17.99 -8.78
N GLN A 361 -8.24 -17.38 -8.56
CA GLN A 361 -7.55 -17.39 -7.28
C GLN A 361 -6.94 -16.01 -6.98
N VAL A 362 -7.10 -15.52 -5.75
CA VAL A 362 -6.34 -14.35 -5.26
C VAL A 362 -5.21 -14.78 -4.36
N LEU A 363 -5.48 -15.69 -3.42
CA LEU A 363 -4.51 -16.17 -2.44
C LEU A 363 -4.42 -17.69 -2.46
N GLY A 364 -3.19 -18.22 -2.52
CA GLY A 364 -2.97 -19.66 -2.45
C GLY A 364 -3.24 -20.24 -1.05
N PRO A 365 -3.39 -21.57 -0.95
CA PRO A 365 -3.78 -22.25 0.29
C PRO A 365 -2.77 -22.06 1.43
N ASP A 366 -1.48 -21.96 1.11
CA ASP A 366 -0.42 -21.77 2.10
C ASP A 366 -0.39 -20.33 2.62
N THR A 367 -0.61 -19.34 1.77
CA THR A 367 -0.80 -17.93 2.17
C THR A 367 -2.02 -17.77 3.07
N TRP A 368 -3.15 -18.39 2.73
CA TRP A 368 -4.32 -18.45 3.62
C TRP A 368 -4.00 -19.06 4.99
N THR A 369 -3.21 -20.13 5.01
CA THR A 369 -2.82 -20.82 6.24
C THR A 369 -1.92 -19.93 7.10
N ALA A 370 -0.90 -19.31 6.50
CA ALA A 370 0.02 -18.40 7.17
C ALA A 370 -0.72 -17.18 7.74
N MET A 371 -1.62 -16.57 6.96
CA MET A 371 -2.45 -15.44 7.41
C MET A 371 -3.32 -15.82 8.61
N LYS A 372 -4.08 -16.93 8.53
CA LYS A 372 -4.92 -17.39 9.64
C LYS A 372 -4.10 -17.77 10.87
N ALA A 373 -2.90 -18.33 10.70
CA ALA A 373 -2.01 -18.64 11.79
C ALA A 373 -1.52 -17.36 12.50
N TRP A 374 -1.18 -16.32 11.74
CA TRP A 374 -0.77 -15.03 12.28
C TRP A 374 -1.93 -14.29 12.98
N LEU A 375 -3.12 -14.25 12.38
CA LEU A 375 -4.31 -13.62 12.99
C LEU A 375 -4.66 -14.23 14.37
N LYS A 376 -4.45 -15.54 14.54
CA LYS A 376 -4.63 -16.22 15.84
C LYS A 376 -3.65 -15.73 16.92
N GLN A 377 -2.47 -15.26 16.53
CA GLN A 377 -1.43 -14.76 17.44
C GLN A 377 -1.67 -13.32 17.90
N ILE A 378 -2.59 -12.58 17.26
CA ILE A 378 -2.95 -11.23 17.70
C ILE A 378 -3.37 -11.27 19.18
N PRO A 379 -2.79 -10.42 20.04
CA PRO A 379 -3.21 -10.35 21.45
C PRO A 379 -4.65 -9.85 21.54
N GLU A 380 -5.41 -10.40 22.49
CA GLU A 380 -6.75 -9.92 22.79
C GLU A 380 -6.73 -8.44 23.22
N ASN A 381 -7.84 -7.75 22.98
CA ASN A 381 -7.96 -6.35 23.31
C ASN A 381 -7.98 -6.11 24.83
N GLY A 382 -6.92 -5.51 25.37
CA GLY A 382 -6.82 -5.07 26.76
C GLY A 382 -7.36 -3.67 27.05
N ARG A 383 -7.86 -2.96 26.02
CA ARG A 383 -8.43 -1.59 26.08
C ARG A 383 -7.57 -0.56 26.84
N LYS A 384 -6.25 -0.58 26.63
CA LYS A 384 -5.33 0.41 27.19
C LYS A 384 -4.66 1.19 26.05
N HIS A 385 -4.72 2.53 26.11
CA HIS A 385 -3.95 3.43 25.26
C HIS A 385 -3.37 4.57 26.12
N PRO A 386 -2.05 4.83 26.07
CA PRO A 386 -1.03 3.95 25.50
C PRO A 386 -0.91 2.67 26.35
N GLY A 387 -0.54 1.53 25.75
CA GLY A 387 -0.34 0.31 26.55
C GLY A 387 -0.61 -1.01 25.82
N GLU A 388 -0.96 -2.03 26.61
CA GLU A 388 -1.09 -3.42 26.17
C GLU A 388 -2.41 -3.72 25.45
N GLY A 389 -2.33 -4.63 24.48
CA GLY A 389 -3.47 -5.17 23.73
C GLY A 389 -3.63 -4.58 22.34
N CYS A 390 -4.34 -5.29 21.47
CA CYS A 390 -4.68 -4.82 20.13
C CYS A 390 -6.10 -4.22 20.12
N GLN A 391 -6.26 -2.99 19.65
CA GLN A 391 -7.57 -2.34 19.53
C GLN A 391 -8.07 -2.33 18.09
N HIS A 392 -7.16 -2.18 17.12
CA HIS A 392 -7.48 -2.09 15.70
C HIS A 392 -6.55 -2.99 14.87
N LEU A 393 -7.14 -3.76 13.96
CA LEU A 393 -6.46 -4.41 12.85
C LEU A 393 -6.76 -3.63 11.57
N LEU A 394 -5.71 -3.15 10.92
CA LEU A 394 -5.76 -2.60 9.56
C LEU A 394 -5.29 -3.67 8.59
N PHE A 395 -6.15 -4.04 7.64
CA PHE A 395 -5.82 -4.93 6.54
C PHE A 395 -5.59 -4.10 5.28
N MET A 396 -4.36 -4.10 4.75
CA MET A 396 -4.04 -3.46 3.48
C MET A 396 -4.29 -4.45 2.34
N SER A 397 -5.15 -4.04 1.42
CA SER A 397 -5.51 -4.76 0.20
C SER A 397 -5.23 -3.80 -0.96
N SER A 398 -4.49 -4.20 -1.99
CA SER A 398 -4.20 -3.27 -3.09
C SER A 398 -5.50 -2.89 -3.82
N VAL A 399 -6.28 -3.91 -4.17
CA VAL A 399 -7.62 -3.76 -4.75
C VAL A 399 -8.72 -3.75 -3.67
N PRO A 400 -9.79 -2.96 -3.79
CA PRO A 400 -10.86 -2.91 -2.79
C PRO A 400 -11.65 -4.22 -2.59
N VAL A 401 -11.85 -4.65 -1.33
CA VAL A 401 -12.68 -5.82 -0.96
C VAL A 401 -14.18 -5.46 -0.94
N VAL A 402 -14.51 -4.21 -0.61
CA VAL A 402 -15.88 -3.67 -0.65
C VAL A 402 -15.91 -2.53 -1.67
N HIS A 403 -16.50 -2.80 -2.83
CA HIS A 403 -16.61 -1.86 -3.94
C HIS A 403 -17.89 -2.13 -4.74
N PRO A 404 -18.41 -1.22 -5.58
CA PRO A 404 -19.46 -1.55 -6.54
C PRO A 404 -19.08 -2.76 -7.39
N LYS A 405 -20.02 -3.70 -7.53
CA LYS A 405 -19.84 -4.91 -8.34
C LYS A 405 -19.96 -4.55 -9.82
N LEU A 406 -18.84 -4.55 -10.53
CA LEU A 406 -18.79 -4.06 -11.91
C LEU A 406 -19.59 -4.91 -12.89
N SER A 407 -19.79 -6.22 -12.66
CA SER A 407 -20.68 -7.03 -13.50
C SER A 407 -22.13 -6.53 -13.52
N LEU A 408 -22.58 -5.78 -12.50
CA LEU A 408 -23.89 -5.12 -12.52
C LEU A 408 -23.95 -3.93 -13.50
N ALA A 409 -22.83 -3.56 -14.13
CA ALA A 409 -22.69 -2.55 -15.17
C ALA A 409 -22.49 -3.13 -16.58
N GLU A 410 -22.69 -4.45 -16.78
CA GLU A 410 -22.43 -5.22 -18.02
C GLU A 410 -22.76 -4.49 -19.34
N ALA A 411 -23.95 -3.88 -19.47
CA ALA A 411 -24.35 -3.17 -20.70
C ALA A 411 -23.46 -1.97 -21.10
N PHE A 412 -22.67 -1.43 -20.16
CA PHE A 412 -21.66 -0.41 -20.42
C PHE A 412 -20.29 -1.02 -20.72
N LEU A 413 -20.04 -2.23 -20.22
CA LEU A 413 -18.76 -2.95 -20.27
C LEU A 413 -18.56 -3.72 -21.59
N ASP A 414 -19.64 -4.15 -22.25
CA ASP A 414 -19.60 -4.79 -23.58
C ASP A 414 -18.91 -3.93 -24.67
N ASN A 415 -18.68 -2.65 -24.41
CA ASN A 415 -17.96 -1.73 -25.30
C ASN A 415 -16.44 -1.63 -25.02
N PHE A 416 -15.90 -2.35 -24.01
CA PHE A 416 -14.52 -2.19 -23.50
C PHE A 416 -13.55 -3.33 -23.85
N GLY A 417 -13.74 -4.00 -24.99
CA GLY A 417 -12.64 -4.75 -25.64
C GLY A 417 -12.25 -6.08 -25.00
N SER A 418 -11.16 -6.68 -25.52
CA SER A 418 -10.74 -8.07 -25.32
C SER A 418 -9.36 -8.16 -24.66
N ASP A 419 -9.06 -9.21 -23.89
CA ASP A 419 -7.79 -9.51 -23.19
C ASP A 419 -6.52 -9.11 -23.98
N HIS A 420 -6.08 -7.86 -23.85
CA HIS A 420 -4.90 -7.29 -24.51
C HIS A 420 -4.12 -6.48 -23.49
N VAL A 421 -2.79 -6.63 -23.48
CA VAL A 421 -1.88 -5.94 -22.53
C VAL A 421 -1.86 -4.40 -22.63
N LEU A 422 -2.62 -3.83 -23.57
CA LEU A 422 -2.77 -2.39 -23.76
C LEU A 422 -4.21 -1.92 -23.47
N ASP A 423 -5.12 -2.83 -23.11
CA ASP A 423 -6.55 -2.56 -22.92
C ASP A 423 -6.96 -2.75 -21.45
N SER A 424 -6.53 -1.79 -20.61
CA SER A 424 -6.79 -1.70 -19.16
C SER A 424 -8.25 -1.97 -18.72
N SER A 425 -9.25 -1.66 -19.56
CA SER A 425 -10.65 -1.63 -19.13
C SER A 425 -11.30 -3.01 -18.96
N ALA A 426 -10.80 -4.05 -19.66
CA ALA A 426 -11.28 -5.42 -19.50
C ALA A 426 -10.64 -6.13 -18.30
N ASP A 427 -9.40 -5.76 -17.97
CA ASP A 427 -8.63 -6.36 -16.88
C ASP A 427 -9.08 -5.81 -15.51
N ASP A 428 -9.40 -4.51 -15.41
CA ASP A 428 -10.01 -3.88 -14.22
C ASP A 428 -11.27 -4.61 -13.72
N LEU A 429 -12.04 -5.21 -14.63
CA LEU A 429 -13.28 -5.92 -14.31
C LEU A 429 -13.04 -7.26 -13.61
N LYS A 430 -11.99 -7.97 -14.03
CA LYS A 430 -11.63 -9.30 -13.55
C LYS A 430 -10.77 -9.23 -12.29
N ASP A 431 -10.09 -8.11 -12.09
CA ASP A 431 -9.14 -7.93 -11.02
C ASP A 431 -9.79 -7.67 -9.64
N HIS A 432 -11.05 -7.28 -9.63
CA HIS A 432 -11.73 -6.94 -8.39
C HIS A 432 -12.09 -8.18 -7.55
N TRP A 433 -12.05 -8.01 -6.22
CA TRP A 433 -12.63 -8.98 -5.28
C TRP A 433 -14.12 -9.24 -5.54
N THR A 434 -14.82 -8.28 -6.17
CA THR A 434 -16.24 -8.37 -6.52
C THR A 434 -16.50 -9.16 -7.82
N HIS A 435 -15.45 -9.60 -8.51
CA HIS A 435 -15.60 -10.46 -9.68
C HIS A 435 -16.22 -11.81 -9.27
N ASP A 436 -17.05 -12.39 -10.14
CA ASP A 436 -17.84 -13.58 -9.81
C ASP A 436 -16.96 -14.77 -9.39
N ASP A 437 -15.80 -14.93 -10.04
CA ASP A 437 -14.85 -16.00 -9.72
C ASP A 437 -14.16 -15.79 -8.35
N HIS A 438 -14.07 -14.56 -7.85
CA HIS A 438 -13.42 -14.22 -6.58
C HIS A 438 -14.39 -14.13 -5.39
N GLU A 439 -15.71 -14.14 -5.60
CA GLU A 439 -16.70 -13.95 -4.51
C GLU A 439 -16.56 -15.00 -3.39
N GLY A 440 -16.14 -16.22 -3.72
CA GLY A 440 -15.87 -17.27 -2.73
C GLY A 440 -14.68 -16.93 -1.81
N GLU A 441 -13.58 -16.45 -2.38
CA GLU A 441 -12.41 -15.99 -1.61
C GLU A 441 -12.70 -14.69 -0.85
N ARG A 442 -13.47 -13.77 -1.44
CA ARG A 442 -13.94 -12.54 -0.80
C ARG A 442 -14.75 -12.84 0.45
N LEU A 443 -15.73 -13.74 0.36
CA LEU A 443 -16.52 -14.17 1.53
C LEU A 443 -15.62 -14.83 2.58
N ARG A 444 -14.69 -15.70 2.16
CA ARG A 444 -13.71 -16.33 3.06
C ARG A 444 -12.83 -15.31 3.79
N LEU A 445 -12.41 -14.23 3.13
CA LEU A 445 -11.65 -13.14 3.73
C LEU A 445 -12.49 -12.45 4.81
N LEU A 446 -13.69 -12.00 4.44
CA LEU A 446 -14.58 -11.28 5.35
C LEU A 446 -14.96 -12.11 6.57
N GLU A 447 -15.33 -13.38 6.41
CA GLU A 447 -15.62 -14.28 7.54
C GLU A 447 -14.38 -14.48 8.44
N THR A 448 -13.18 -14.60 7.85
CA THR A 448 -11.93 -14.70 8.62
C THR A 448 -11.69 -13.43 9.45
N LEU A 449 -11.95 -12.26 8.87
CA LEU A 449 -11.79 -10.97 9.54
C LEU A 449 -12.87 -10.74 10.62
N PHE A 450 -14.14 -11.07 10.36
CA PHE A 450 -15.20 -11.01 11.38
C PHE A 450 -14.92 -11.95 12.56
N ALA A 451 -14.49 -13.18 12.28
CA ALA A 451 -14.12 -14.14 13.31
C ALA A 451 -12.96 -13.62 14.16
N THR A 452 -11.97 -12.97 13.53
CA THR A 452 -10.85 -12.33 14.23
C THR A 452 -11.33 -11.16 15.08
N ALA A 453 -12.15 -10.26 14.53
CA ALA A 453 -12.72 -9.12 15.23
C ALA A 453 -13.47 -9.54 16.50
N LYS A 454 -14.30 -10.59 16.38
CA LYS A 454 -15.05 -11.18 17.50
C LYS A 454 -14.13 -11.81 18.54
N ALA A 455 -13.25 -12.72 18.10
CA ALA A 455 -12.41 -13.51 19.00
C ALA A 455 -11.40 -12.65 19.77
N LYS A 456 -10.89 -11.59 19.14
CA LYS A 456 -9.89 -10.70 19.73
C LYS A 456 -10.49 -9.42 20.31
N GLN A 457 -11.81 -9.22 20.19
CA GLN A 457 -12.54 -8.05 20.64
C GLN A 457 -11.94 -6.73 20.11
N LEU A 458 -11.55 -6.73 18.83
CA LEU A 458 -10.91 -5.60 18.15
C LEU A 458 -11.78 -5.06 17.02
N ARG A 459 -11.44 -3.89 16.50
CA ARG A 459 -12.00 -3.35 15.26
C ARG A 459 -11.15 -3.79 14.08
N VAL A 460 -11.79 -4.15 12.98
CA VAL A 460 -11.11 -4.39 11.70
C VAL A 460 -11.52 -3.32 10.70
N ALA A 461 -10.54 -2.73 10.03
CA ALA A 461 -10.75 -1.89 8.86
C ALA A 461 -9.84 -2.36 7.71
N ILE A 462 -10.33 -2.20 6.49
CA ILE A 462 -9.60 -2.47 5.26
C ILE A 462 -9.24 -1.13 4.64
N VAL A 463 -8.01 -1.01 4.15
CA VAL A 463 -7.52 0.17 3.43
C VAL A 463 -7.02 -0.28 2.06
N SER A 464 -7.47 0.38 0.99
CA SER A 464 -7.18 -0.01 -0.39
C SER A 464 -7.02 1.17 -1.36
N GLY A 465 -6.54 0.87 -2.57
CA GLY A 465 -6.26 1.82 -3.64
C GLY A 465 -6.79 1.31 -5.00
N ASP A 466 -5.96 1.44 -6.04
CA ASP A 466 -6.13 0.89 -7.40
C ASP A 466 -7.23 1.56 -8.26
N VAL A 467 -8.50 1.53 -7.81
CA VAL A 467 -9.69 1.87 -8.62
C VAL A 467 -9.90 3.34 -9.01
N HIS A 468 -8.89 4.21 -8.80
CA HIS A 468 -8.89 5.63 -9.19
C HIS A 468 -10.08 6.49 -8.70
N VAL A 469 -10.84 6.01 -7.71
CA VAL A 469 -11.92 6.75 -7.03
C VAL A 469 -11.83 6.60 -5.52
N ALA A 470 -12.12 7.67 -4.79
CA ALA A 470 -12.28 7.60 -3.35
C ALA A 470 -13.62 6.95 -3.01
N ALA A 471 -13.64 6.05 -2.04
CA ALA A 471 -14.87 5.41 -1.61
C ALA A 471 -14.84 5.01 -0.14
N HIS A 472 -16.05 4.87 0.42
CA HIS A 472 -16.27 4.34 1.76
C HIS A 472 -17.32 3.23 1.66
N GLY A 473 -16.97 2.04 2.15
CA GLY A 473 -17.85 0.88 2.17
C GLY A 473 -17.88 0.21 3.53
N VAL A 474 -18.85 -0.68 3.71
CA VAL A 474 -18.96 -1.52 4.91
C VAL A 474 -19.35 -2.94 4.50
N ALA A 475 -18.63 -3.93 5.04
CA ALA A 475 -19.12 -5.30 5.11
C ALA A 475 -19.67 -5.54 6.51
N TYR A 476 -20.84 -6.15 6.62
CA TYR A 476 -21.48 -6.40 7.90
C TYR A 476 -22.26 -7.72 7.95
N ARG A 477 -22.44 -8.23 9.17
CA ARG A 477 -23.34 -9.36 9.43
C ARG A 477 -24.76 -8.89 9.78
N LYS A 478 -25.74 -9.50 9.14
CA LYS A 478 -27.19 -9.29 9.31
C LYS A 478 -27.76 -9.98 10.56
N ASP A 479 -27.12 -11.04 11.03
CA ASP A 479 -27.56 -11.84 12.16
C ASP A 479 -27.02 -11.35 13.53
N VAL A 480 -26.34 -10.20 13.53
CA VAL A 480 -25.74 -9.59 14.72
C VAL A 480 -26.28 -8.17 14.88
N SER A 481 -26.50 -7.74 16.13
CA SER A 481 -26.97 -6.38 16.41
C SER A 481 -25.96 -5.35 15.88
N PRO A 482 -26.40 -4.23 15.27
CA PRO A 482 -25.51 -3.13 14.92
C PRO A 482 -24.74 -2.54 16.13
N GLN A 483 -25.21 -2.77 17.36
CA GLN A 483 -24.53 -2.36 18.59
C GLN A 483 -23.30 -3.24 18.88
N ASP A 484 -23.31 -4.49 18.43
CA ASP A 484 -22.18 -5.42 18.46
C ASP A 484 -21.26 -5.12 17.28
N ASN A 485 -20.62 -3.95 17.34
CA ASN A 485 -19.97 -3.35 16.19
C ASN A 485 -18.84 -4.20 15.59
N TRP A 486 -18.26 -5.19 16.29
CA TRP A 486 -17.30 -6.17 15.74
C TRP A 486 -17.79 -6.83 14.43
N ALA A 487 -19.10 -6.93 14.24
CA ALA A 487 -19.75 -7.47 13.05
C ALA A 487 -19.76 -6.51 11.85
N GLN A 488 -19.00 -5.41 11.89
CA GLN A 488 -18.83 -4.46 10.80
C GLN A 488 -17.35 -4.23 10.50
N ILE A 489 -16.97 -4.40 9.25
CA ILE A 489 -15.64 -4.10 8.71
C ILE A 489 -15.79 -2.88 7.80
N GLN A 490 -15.05 -1.82 8.12
CA GLN A 490 -15.05 -0.57 7.37
C GLN A 490 -13.99 -0.65 6.26
N GLN A 491 -14.36 -0.27 5.04
CA GLN A 491 -13.48 -0.21 3.88
C GLN A 491 -13.20 1.26 3.54
N PHE A 492 -11.93 1.64 3.53
CA PHE A 492 -11.48 2.95 3.07
C PHE A 492 -10.68 2.80 1.79
N THR A 493 -11.16 3.42 0.71
CA THR A 493 -10.49 3.40 -0.58
C THR A 493 -9.97 4.79 -0.91
N SER A 494 -8.65 4.92 -1.09
CA SER A 494 -8.06 6.11 -1.71
C SER A 494 -8.13 6.01 -3.22
N THR A 495 -7.91 7.13 -3.89
CA THR A 495 -7.66 7.16 -5.33
C THR A 495 -6.17 7.44 -5.56
N ALA A 496 -5.79 7.60 -6.83
CA ALA A 496 -4.43 7.89 -7.22
C ALA A 496 -3.90 9.22 -6.68
N VAL A 497 -2.63 9.18 -6.29
CA VAL A 497 -1.88 10.36 -5.86
C VAL A 497 -1.40 11.19 -7.05
N VAL A 498 -1.06 10.57 -8.19
CA VAL A 498 -0.64 11.30 -9.41
C VAL A 498 -1.52 11.03 -10.63
N HIS A 499 -2.09 9.83 -10.79
CA HIS A 499 -2.89 9.47 -11.96
C HIS A 499 -4.20 10.29 -12.06
N PRO A 500 -4.66 10.69 -13.26
CA PRO A 500 -5.91 11.43 -13.40
C PRO A 500 -7.08 10.60 -12.89
N SER A 501 -8.04 11.28 -12.25
CA SER A 501 -9.32 10.65 -11.97
C SER A 501 -10.22 10.65 -13.21
N LEU A 502 -11.42 10.06 -13.10
CA LEU A 502 -12.38 9.86 -14.19
C LEU A 502 -12.91 11.20 -14.76
N VAL A 503 -12.21 11.80 -15.73
CA VAL A 503 -12.45 13.17 -16.22
C VAL A 503 -12.96 13.26 -17.66
N SER A 504 -12.72 12.27 -18.51
CA SER A 504 -13.21 12.20 -19.89
C SER A 504 -14.74 12.02 -19.96
N VAL A 505 -15.37 12.23 -21.12
CA VAL A 505 -16.83 12.08 -21.26
C VAL A 505 -17.27 10.64 -20.96
N ALA A 506 -16.55 9.65 -21.48
CA ALA A 506 -16.81 8.24 -21.21
C ALA A 506 -16.54 7.89 -19.74
N GLU A 507 -15.42 8.38 -19.17
CA GLU A 507 -15.06 8.18 -17.76
C GLU A 507 -16.10 8.81 -16.80
N ARG A 508 -16.68 9.97 -17.16
CA ARG A 508 -17.77 10.59 -16.37
C ARG A 508 -19.07 9.80 -16.44
N LEU A 509 -19.38 9.21 -17.60
CA LEU A 509 -20.53 8.32 -17.74
C LEU A 509 -20.32 7.05 -16.91
N PHE A 510 -19.13 6.46 -16.99
CA PHE A 510 -18.75 5.33 -16.14
C PHE A 510 -18.86 5.66 -14.66
N PHE A 511 -18.35 6.82 -14.24
CA PHE A 511 -18.50 7.30 -12.88
C PHE A 511 -19.97 7.37 -12.42
N HIS A 512 -20.89 7.83 -13.29
CA HIS A 512 -22.32 7.82 -12.98
C HIS A 512 -22.90 6.41 -12.86
N VAL A 513 -22.41 5.46 -13.66
CA VAL A 513 -22.78 4.05 -13.54
C VAL A 513 -22.28 3.50 -12.20
N LEU A 514 -21.00 3.69 -11.86
CA LEU A 514 -20.41 3.28 -10.58
C LEU A 514 -21.18 3.81 -9.37
N ASP A 515 -21.53 5.10 -9.36
CA ASP A 515 -22.29 5.71 -8.25
C ASP A 515 -23.69 5.10 -8.10
N ASN A 516 -24.34 4.73 -9.22
CA ASN A 516 -25.64 4.06 -9.20
C ASN A 516 -25.54 2.60 -8.76
N VAL A 517 -24.56 1.85 -9.28
CA VAL A 517 -24.30 0.46 -8.87
C VAL A 517 -23.93 0.40 -7.39
N GLY A 518 -23.19 1.39 -6.88
CA GLY A 518 -22.88 1.51 -5.45
C GLY A 518 -24.11 1.61 -4.54
N ARG A 519 -25.32 1.88 -5.06
CA ARG A 519 -26.57 1.86 -4.27
C ARG A 519 -27.06 0.45 -3.97
N ILE A 520 -26.53 -0.56 -4.65
CA ILE A 520 -26.95 -1.95 -4.51
C ILE A 520 -26.17 -2.58 -3.35
N THR A 521 -26.90 -3.02 -2.32
CA THR A 521 -26.35 -3.88 -1.27
C THR A 521 -26.06 -5.26 -1.85
N GLN A 522 -24.82 -5.71 -1.73
CA GLN A 522 -24.35 -7.01 -2.19
C GLN A 522 -24.55 -8.03 -1.07
N ASN A 523 -25.38 -9.05 -1.31
CA ASN A 523 -25.55 -10.17 -0.38
C ASN A 523 -24.53 -11.26 -0.72
N LEU A 524 -23.53 -11.42 0.14
CA LEU A 524 -22.46 -12.40 -0.05
C LEU A 524 -22.92 -13.80 0.37
N ASP A 525 -23.69 -13.87 1.45
CA ASP A 525 -24.44 -15.05 1.85
C ASP A 525 -25.72 -14.69 2.65
N VAL A 526 -26.32 -15.68 3.31
CA VAL A 526 -27.52 -15.50 4.14
C VAL A 526 -27.31 -14.46 5.25
N ASN A 527 -26.12 -14.40 5.83
CA ASN A 527 -25.80 -13.59 7.00
C ASN A 527 -24.90 -12.39 6.70
N THR A 528 -24.18 -12.38 5.58
CA THR A 528 -23.13 -11.41 5.31
C THR A 528 -23.46 -10.57 4.09
N SER A 529 -23.31 -9.25 4.23
CA SER A 529 -23.60 -8.26 3.20
C SER A 529 -22.46 -7.25 3.09
N ALA A 530 -22.32 -6.64 1.93
CA ALA A 530 -21.40 -5.54 1.67
C ALA A 530 -22.12 -4.42 0.93
N GLU A 531 -21.89 -3.17 1.32
CA GLU A 531 -22.48 -2.01 0.64
C GLU A 531 -21.55 -0.80 0.65
N MET A 532 -21.71 0.04 -0.36
CA MET A 532 -21.08 1.36 -0.35
C MET A 532 -21.90 2.28 0.57
N LEU A 533 -21.22 3.16 1.29
CA LEU A 533 -21.83 4.22 2.09
C LEU A 533 -21.84 5.53 1.30
N ILE A 534 -22.60 6.52 1.76
CA ILE A 534 -22.49 7.86 1.19
C ILE A 534 -21.12 8.39 1.63
N PHE A 535 -20.31 8.82 0.66
CA PHE A 535 -18.99 9.34 0.94
C PHE A 535 -19.12 10.54 1.90
N PRO A 536 -18.28 10.63 2.96
CA PRO A 536 -18.47 11.64 4.01
C PRO A 536 -18.59 13.05 3.44
N GLN A 537 -19.56 13.83 3.91
CA GLN A 537 -19.81 15.20 3.44
C GLN A 537 -20.05 15.33 1.91
N SER A 538 -20.49 14.24 1.26
CA SER A 538 -20.86 14.18 -0.15
C SER A 538 -22.32 13.74 -0.31
N ASN A 539 -22.87 13.82 -1.52
CA ASN A 539 -24.12 13.19 -1.93
C ASN A 539 -23.92 12.00 -2.88
N ARG A 540 -22.67 11.54 -3.03
CA ARG A 540 -22.24 10.42 -3.87
C ARG A 540 -21.62 9.33 -3.02
N ARG A 541 -21.57 8.11 -3.54
CA ARG A 541 -20.97 6.94 -2.88
C ARG A 541 -19.50 6.74 -3.27
N VAL A 542 -19.13 7.24 -4.44
CA VAL A 542 -17.77 7.29 -4.94
C VAL A 542 -17.41 8.73 -5.31
N LEU A 543 -16.14 9.09 -5.22
CA LEU A 543 -15.64 10.43 -5.53
C LEU A 543 -14.43 10.35 -6.46
N ALA A 544 -14.59 10.85 -7.68
CA ALA A 544 -13.53 10.94 -8.68
C ALA A 544 -12.65 12.18 -8.45
N ALA A 545 -11.81 12.14 -7.41
CA ALA A 545 -10.92 13.23 -7.06
C ALA A 545 -9.65 12.69 -6.39
N ARG A 546 -8.49 12.89 -7.04
CA ARG A 546 -7.15 12.47 -6.56
C ARG A 546 -6.97 12.82 -5.08
N ASN A 547 -6.41 11.94 -4.27
CA ASN A 547 -6.38 12.14 -2.82
C ASN A 547 -5.28 11.37 -2.12
N TRP A 548 -5.21 11.61 -0.81
CA TRP A 548 -4.54 10.76 0.14
C TRP A 548 -5.43 10.64 1.40
N LEU A 549 -5.18 9.61 2.21
CA LEU A 549 -5.98 9.29 3.40
C LEU A 549 -5.13 9.38 4.67
N ALA A 550 -5.60 10.12 5.68
CA ALA A 550 -5.05 10.05 7.04
C ALA A 550 -5.77 8.95 7.83
N LEU A 551 -5.01 8.13 8.56
CA LEU A 551 -5.50 7.11 9.49
C LEU A 551 -4.89 7.38 10.87
N GLU A 552 -5.73 7.83 11.80
CA GLU A 552 -5.28 8.30 13.10
C GLU A 552 -6.16 7.75 14.21
N LEU A 553 -5.57 7.00 15.14
CA LEU A 553 -6.28 6.60 16.36
C LEU A 553 -6.23 7.75 17.35
N ASP A 554 -7.37 8.06 17.96
CA ASP A 554 -7.40 8.95 19.11
C ASP A 554 -6.52 8.39 20.22
N ILE A 555 -5.85 9.32 20.90
CA ILE A 555 -5.27 9.03 22.21
C ILE A 555 -6.49 8.96 23.13
N GLY A 556 -7.09 7.77 23.23
CA GLY A 556 -8.18 7.54 24.16
C GLY A 556 -7.72 8.08 25.51
N GLY A 557 -8.53 8.91 26.17
CA GLY A 557 -8.20 9.36 27.52
C GLY A 557 -8.13 8.16 28.49
N ALA A 558 -8.23 8.40 29.79
CA ALA A 558 -8.48 7.33 30.78
C ALA A 558 -9.88 6.66 30.64
N ASN A 559 -10.38 6.54 29.40
CA ASN A 559 -11.74 6.20 29.04
C ASN A 559 -11.80 4.72 28.66
N ALA A 560 -12.65 3.97 29.38
CA ALA A 560 -12.71 2.50 29.31
C ALA A 560 -13.20 1.91 27.96
N ALA A 561 -13.59 2.76 27.01
CA ALA A 561 -14.17 2.35 25.73
C ALA A 561 -13.13 1.99 24.65
N GLY A 562 -11.87 2.44 24.77
CA GLY A 562 -10.84 2.30 23.74
C GLY A 562 -10.70 3.52 22.82
N SER A 563 -9.85 3.41 21.81
CA SER A 563 -9.52 4.47 20.84
C SER A 563 -10.38 4.38 19.59
N LYS A 564 -10.96 5.51 19.18
CA LYS A 564 -11.60 5.69 17.88
C LYS A 564 -10.55 5.77 16.78
N LEU A 565 -10.82 5.18 15.61
CA LEU A 565 -10.03 5.38 14.39
C LEU A 565 -10.68 6.48 13.55
N TRP A 566 -9.94 7.53 13.26
CA TRP A 566 -10.32 8.58 12.31
C TRP A 566 -9.71 8.30 10.94
N ALA A 567 -10.54 8.43 9.92
CA ALA A 567 -10.17 8.34 8.51
C ALA A 567 -10.51 9.68 7.82
N THR A 568 -9.48 10.38 7.32
CA THR A 568 -9.62 11.69 6.67
C THR A 568 -9.12 11.65 5.23
N TRP A 569 -10.02 11.75 4.25
CA TRP A 569 -9.60 11.96 2.86
C TRP A 569 -9.35 13.43 2.60
N ARG A 570 -8.24 13.72 1.91
CA ARG A 570 -7.92 15.04 1.38
C ARG A 570 -7.97 15.01 -0.14
N CYS A 571 -9.11 15.43 -0.67
CA CYS A 571 -9.46 15.28 -2.07
C CYS A 571 -9.15 16.55 -2.86
N GLU A 572 -8.43 16.39 -3.96
CA GLU A 572 -8.14 17.49 -4.88
C GLU A 572 -9.42 18.07 -5.47
N THR A 573 -9.52 19.40 -5.46
CA THR A 573 -10.57 20.14 -6.15
C THR A 573 -9.93 21.15 -7.10
N LYS A 574 -10.75 21.72 -7.99
CA LYS A 574 -10.31 22.80 -8.90
C LYS A 574 -9.64 23.95 -8.14
N ASP A 575 -10.24 24.37 -7.03
CA ASP A 575 -9.83 25.58 -6.31
C ASP A 575 -8.97 25.28 -5.06
N GLY A 576 -8.72 24.02 -4.72
CA GLY A 576 -8.02 23.67 -3.48
C GLY A 576 -8.04 22.17 -3.17
N VAL A 577 -8.29 21.85 -1.92
CA VAL A 577 -8.46 20.48 -1.40
C VAL A 577 -9.67 20.47 -0.46
N SER A 578 -10.54 19.48 -0.57
CA SER A 578 -11.65 19.25 0.35
C SER A 578 -11.28 18.19 1.40
N ASN A 579 -11.85 18.33 2.60
CA ASN A 579 -11.64 17.41 3.71
C ASN A 579 -12.90 16.59 3.94
N HIS A 580 -12.76 15.27 3.98
CA HIS A 580 -13.86 14.34 4.21
C HIS A 580 -13.47 13.41 5.35
N LEU A 581 -14.23 13.42 6.45
CA LEU A 581 -13.83 12.79 7.70
C LEU A 581 -14.91 11.82 8.18
N MET A 582 -14.48 10.64 8.63
CA MET A 582 -15.33 9.70 9.34
C MET A 582 -14.58 9.02 10.48
N ALA A 583 -15.33 8.44 11.40
CA ALA A 583 -14.83 7.79 12.60
C ALA A 583 -15.37 6.37 12.74
N VAL A 584 -14.50 5.45 13.15
CA VAL A 584 -14.85 4.09 13.54
C VAL A 584 -14.70 3.97 15.05
N GLU A 585 -15.82 3.74 15.73
CA GLU A 585 -15.83 3.52 17.17
C GLU A 585 -15.07 2.24 17.55
N PRO A 586 -14.42 2.20 18.72
CA PRO A 586 -13.76 1.00 19.23
C PRO A 586 -14.76 -0.13 19.49
N SER A 587 -14.27 -1.37 19.56
CA SER A 587 -15.14 -2.54 19.73
C SER A 587 -15.81 -2.55 21.10
N VAL A 588 -17.14 -2.73 21.15
CA VAL A 588 -17.88 -2.83 22.41
C VAL A 588 -17.88 -4.29 22.87
N VAL A 589 -17.25 -4.55 24.01
CA VAL A 589 -17.38 -5.80 24.77
C VAL A 589 -18.77 -5.77 25.38
N PRO A 590 -19.63 -6.75 25.11
CA PRO A 590 -20.93 -6.85 25.76
C PRO A 590 -20.70 -6.81 27.27
N SER A 591 -21.35 -5.88 27.97
CA SER A 591 -21.42 -5.97 29.41
C SER A 591 -22.10 -7.30 29.71
N ASN A 592 -21.37 -8.29 30.22
CA ASN A 592 -22.00 -9.44 30.84
C ASN A 592 -22.95 -8.87 31.87
N GLY A 593 -24.26 -8.97 31.58
CA GLY A 593 -25.28 -8.49 32.49
C GLY A 593 -25.06 -9.18 33.82
N VAL A 594 -24.53 -8.45 34.79
CA VAL A 594 -24.81 -8.76 36.18
C VAL A 594 -26.31 -8.53 36.27
N ALA A 595 -27.07 -9.60 36.08
CA ALA A 595 -28.46 -9.65 36.46
C ALA A 595 -28.48 -9.23 37.92
N GLY A 596 -28.83 -7.97 38.17
CA GLY A 596 -29.09 -7.47 39.50
C GLY A 596 -30.14 -8.39 40.07
N LYS A 597 -29.75 -9.23 41.04
CA LYS A 597 -30.68 -9.98 41.85
C LYS A 597 -31.65 -8.95 42.41
N ALA A 598 -32.92 -9.04 42.01
CA ALA A 598 -33.98 -8.42 42.77
C ALA A 598 -33.87 -8.97 44.19
N VAL A 599 -33.47 -8.10 45.12
CA VAL A 599 -33.49 -8.36 46.56
C VAL A 599 -34.96 -8.26 46.98
N PRO A 600 -35.46 -9.19 47.80
CA PRO A 600 -36.87 -9.58 47.89
C PRO A 600 -37.84 -8.49 48.34
#